data_AF-A0A7R9KV74-F1
#
_entry.id   AF-A0A7R9KV74-F1
#
_cell.length_a   1.000
_cell.length_b   1.000
_cell.length_c   1.000
_cell.angle_alpha   90.00
_cell.angle_beta   90.00
_cell.angle_gamma   90.00
#
_symmetry.space_group_name_H-M   'P 1'
#
loop_
_entity.id
_entity.type
_entity.pdbx_description
1 polymer ?
#
loop_
_entity_poly.entity_id
_entity_poly.type
_entity_poly.pdbx_seq_one_letter_code
_entity_poly.pdbx_strand_id
1 'polypeptide(L)'
;MNVNKMCSVCGHNKGVGRNYCAITCESCKMFFKRTALKNQTFDCPSGGKCKINAITRKLCTKCRIEKCCAVGMRKELLKSYGLVDVDREYNTSTNESSPQSAQSDDNNCHEIDILLENTINTSAEELMDQIRDIENYVTNNIFVASDKQLPQMPVIPVFRELIDYKGLNQLECNRMRELMTASDVFKRYELGKNIVKSKDKDVVTKLFMPRTEAHIRDVINFTKGLKAFVNVCPDDQLALIKYSFMEVGYVYPEWERDPIILELLTAIIIFNPKHPDLSHRASIKLEQQIYIYLLRKYLQLKCRSQFESELRLQTLMNSMTDLKIAGDLHREDEINEYHNYKPYYGPLLKELYGL
;
A
#
# COMPACT_ATOMS: atom_id res chain seq x y z
N MET A 1 -5.53 -26.01 -13.98
CA MET A 1 -5.16 -27.08 -13.02
C MET A 1 -5.35 -26.54 -11.60
N ASN A 2 -6.09 -27.26 -10.75
CA ASN A 2 -6.34 -26.86 -9.36
C ASN A 2 -5.03 -26.90 -8.57
N VAL A 3 -4.48 -25.73 -8.21
CA VAL A 3 -3.41 -25.65 -7.20
C VAL A 3 -4.03 -26.15 -5.90
N ASN A 4 -3.62 -27.33 -5.47
CA ASN A 4 -4.16 -28.03 -4.31
C ASN A 4 -3.73 -27.29 -3.03
N LYS A 5 -4.46 -26.23 -2.67
CA LYS A 5 -4.15 -25.37 -1.50
C LYS A 5 -4.19 -26.24 -0.23
N MET A 6 -3.09 -26.23 0.52
CA MET A 6 -2.99 -26.93 1.80
C MET A 6 -3.20 -25.98 2.98
N CYS A 7 -3.87 -26.44 4.02
CA CYS A 7 -4.04 -25.69 5.26
C CYS A 7 -2.69 -25.50 5.97
N SER A 8 -2.29 -24.26 6.23
CA SER A 8 -1.00 -23.94 6.88
C SER A 8 -0.87 -24.47 8.32
N VAL A 9 -1.99 -24.80 8.98
CA VAL A 9 -1.99 -25.36 10.34
C VAL A 9 -1.77 -26.88 10.34
N CYS A 10 -2.52 -27.61 9.52
CA CYS A 10 -2.62 -29.08 9.60
C CYS A 10 -2.35 -29.83 8.28
N GLY A 11 -2.08 -29.12 7.19
CA GLY A 11 -1.80 -29.70 5.87
C GLY A 11 -3.00 -30.28 5.13
N HIS A 12 -4.22 -30.25 5.71
CA HIS A 12 -5.42 -30.76 5.02
C HIS A 12 -5.75 -29.91 3.77
N ASN A 13 -6.15 -30.56 2.69
CA ASN A 13 -6.38 -29.93 1.38
C ASN A 13 -7.87 -29.67 1.05
N LYS A 14 -8.83 -30.25 1.79
CA LYS A 14 -10.26 -29.98 1.58
C LYS A 14 -10.73 -28.77 2.37
N GLY A 15 -11.63 -27.98 1.75
CA GLY A 15 -12.26 -26.80 2.37
C GLY A 15 -11.26 -25.71 2.77
N VAL A 16 -10.19 -25.53 1.98
CA VAL A 16 -9.11 -24.58 2.25
C VAL A 16 -9.43 -23.22 1.64
N GLY A 17 -9.47 -22.20 2.49
CA GLY A 17 -9.71 -20.81 2.13
C GLY A 17 -8.92 -19.86 3.02
N ARG A 18 -9.04 -18.54 2.78
CA ARG A 18 -8.44 -17.53 3.65
C ARG A 18 -9.39 -17.26 4.81
N ASN A 19 -8.96 -17.56 6.04
CA ASN A 19 -9.75 -17.36 7.25
C ASN A 19 -8.90 -16.63 8.28
N TYR A 20 -9.42 -15.54 8.83
CA TYR A 20 -8.76 -14.74 9.87
C TYR A 20 -7.30 -14.37 9.52
N CYS A 21 -7.06 -14.07 8.24
CA CYS A 21 -5.75 -13.75 7.64
C CYS A 21 -4.80 -14.90 7.28
N ALA A 22 -5.14 -16.16 7.53
CA ALA A 22 -4.31 -17.32 7.14
C ALA A 22 -5.03 -18.29 6.19
N ILE A 23 -4.28 -19.02 5.36
CA ILE A 23 -4.81 -20.10 4.50
C ILE A 23 -5.06 -21.34 5.36
N THR A 24 -6.33 -21.64 5.63
CA THR A 24 -6.72 -22.73 6.53
C THR A 24 -7.92 -23.49 6.04
N CYS A 25 -8.03 -24.76 6.44
CA CYS A 25 -9.22 -25.56 6.20
C CYS A 25 -10.36 -25.15 7.16
N GLU A 26 -11.60 -25.46 6.78
CA GLU A 26 -12.80 -25.15 7.58
C GLU A 26 -12.71 -25.66 9.03
N SER A 27 -12.09 -26.82 9.26
CA SER A 27 -11.90 -27.34 10.62
C SER A 27 -10.99 -26.47 11.48
N CYS A 28 -9.92 -25.88 10.90
CA CYS A 28 -9.02 -24.99 11.63
C CYS A 28 -9.62 -23.59 11.81
N LYS A 29 -10.40 -23.10 10.84
CA LYS A 29 -11.23 -21.90 10.99
C LYS A 29 -12.20 -22.02 12.16
N MET A 30 -13.01 -23.08 12.19
CA MET A 30 -14.01 -23.28 13.24
C MET A 30 -13.38 -23.55 14.61
N PHE A 31 -12.26 -24.28 14.65
CA PHE A 31 -11.49 -24.46 15.86
C PHE A 31 -10.98 -23.11 16.41
N PHE A 32 -10.38 -22.28 15.57
CA PHE A 32 -9.87 -20.96 15.97
C PHE A 32 -10.99 -20.06 16.50
N LYS A 33 -12.13 -19.99 15.78
CA LYS A 33 -13.31 -19.24 16.22
C LYS A 33 -13.78 -19.60 17.63
N ARG A 34 -13.82 -20.91 17.96
CA ARG A 34 -14.30 -21.41 19.26
C ARG A 34 -13.30 -21.27 20.40
N THR A 35 -12.01 -21.11 20.09
CA THR A 35 -10.93 -21.30 21.06
C THR A 35 -10.18 -20.00 21.36
N ALA A 36 -10.00 -19.13 20.36
CA ALA A 36 -9.09 -17.99 20.45
C ALA A 36 -9.52 -16.87 21.41
N LEU A 37 -10.80 -16.83 21.80
CA LEU A 37 -11.34 -15.85 22.76
C LEU A 37 -11.59 -16.43 24.16
N LYS A 38 -11.35 -17.73 24.36
CA LYS A 38 -11.54 -18.34 25.68
C LYS A 38 -10.38 -17.94 26.59
N ASN A 39 -10.70 -17.42 27.76
CA ASN A 39 -9.74 -17.21 28.86
C ASN A 39 -9.43 -18.53 29.59
N GLN A 40 -9.16 -19.60 28.83
CA GLN A 40 -8.84 -20.92 29.35
C GLN A 40 -7.40 -21.27 28.97
N THR A 41 -6.61 -21.69 29.96
CA THR A 41 -5.29 -22.28 29.73
C THR A 41 -5.46 -23.72 29.24
N PHE A 42 -4.82 -24.06 28.12
CA PHE A 42 -4.78 -25.42 27.61
C PHE A 42 -3.43 -26.05 27.96
N ASP A 43 -3.45 -27.23 28.57
CA ASP A 43 -2.24 -27.98 28.83
C ASP A 43 -1.82 -28.79 27.60
N CYS A 44 -0.52 -28.91 27.41
CA CYS A 44 0.02 -29.77 26.37
C CYS A 44 0.43 -31.12 26.97
N PRO A 45 -0.11 -32.25 26.46
CA PRO A 45 0.23 -33.58 26.96
C PRO A 45 1.67 -34.02 26.63
N SER A 46 2.42 -33.24 25.83
CA SER A 46 3.75 -33.62 25.34
C SER A 46 4.74 -32.45 25.31
N GLY A 47 4.65 -31.52 26.26
CA GLY A 47 5.69 -30.50 26.47
C GLY A 47 5.76 -29.38 25.42
N GLY A 48 4.65 -29.06 24.76
CA GLY A 48 4.52 -27.86 23.90
C GLY A 48 5.01 -28.00 22.46
N LYS A 49 5.45 -29.18 22.02
CA LYS A 49 6.04 -29.39 20.67
C LYS A 49 5.26 -30.37 19.79
N CYS A 50 3.95 -30.53 20.01
CA CYS A 50 3.15 -31.50 19.25
C CYS A 50 3.12 -31.19 17.75
N LYS A 51 3.40 -32.19 16.90
CA LYS A 51 3.26 -32.08 15.44
C LYS A 51 1.77 -32.05 15.06
N ILE A 52 1.31 -30.94 14.49
CA ILE A 52 -0.08 -30.76 14.05
C ILE A 52 -0.22 -31.13 12.57
N ASN A 53 -1.01 -32.17 12.28
CA ASN A 53 -1.41 -32.57 10.93
C ASN A 53 -2.91 -32.95 10.88
N ALA A 54 -3.43 -33.34 9.71
CA ALA A 54 -4.86 -33.63 9.53
C ALA A 54 -5.42 -34.71 10.49
N ILE A 55 -4.56 -35.65 10.91
CA ILE A 55 -4.87 -36.76 11.82
C ILE A 55 -4.69 -36.32 13.28
N THR A 56 -3.55 -35.71 13.62
CA THR A 56 -3.15 -35.42 15.01
C THR A 56 -3.67 -34.10 15.55
N ARG A 57 -4.25 -33.23 14.72
CA ARG A 57 -4.77 -31.89 15.14
C ARG A 57 -5.85 -31.92 16.23
N LYS A 58 -6.42 -33.08 16.58
CA LYS A 58 -7.38 -33.19 17.68
C LYS A 58 -6.73 -33.56 19.02
N LEU A 59 -5.46 -33.96 19.03
CA LEU A 59 -4.80 -34.53 20.21
C LEU A 59 -4.27 -33.48 21.19
N CYS A 60 -4.00 -32.26 20.73
CA CYS A 60 -3.47 -31.18 21.58
C CYS A 60 -4.08 -29.83 21.20
N THR A 61 -4.95 -29.32 22.07
CA THR A 61 -5.60 -28.01 21.90
C THR A 61 -4.59 -26.87 21.98
N LYS A 62 -3.65 -26.93 22.96
CA LYS A 62 -2.61 -25.91 23.17
C LYS A 62 -1.76 -25.67 21.92
N CYS A 63 -1.06 -26.69 21.45
CA CYS A 63 -0.16 -26.55 20.29
C CYS A 63 -0.93 -26.23 18.99
N ARG A 64 -2.20 -26.64 18.89
CA ARG A 64 -3.01 -26.28 17.72
C ARG A 64 -3.39 -24.81 17.72
N ILE A 65 -3.82 -24.24 18.85
CA ILE A 65 -4.17 -22.82 18.91
C ILE A 65 -2.93 -21.93 18.75
N GLU A 66 -1.81 -22.31 19.36
CA GLU A 66 -0.51 -21.66 19.17
C GLU A 66 -0.10 -21.66 17.70
N LYS A 67 -0.22 -22.82 17.01
CA LYS A 67 0.10 -22.91 15.58
C LYS A 67 -0.86 -22.10 14.72
N CYS A 68 -2.14 -21.99 15.07
CA CYS A 68 -3.08 -21.10 14.40
C CYS A 68 -2.60 -19.64 14.46
N CYS A 69 -2.22 -19.16 15.65
CA CYS A 69 -1.67 -17.81 15.82
C CYS A 69 -0.35 -17.63 15.06
N ALA A 70 0.55 -18.62 15.13
CA ALA A 70 1.85 -18.58 14.46
C ALA A 70 1.76 -18.49 12.92
N VAL A 71 0.73 -19.10 12.31
CA VAL A 71 0.48 -18.96 10.87
C VAL A 71 -0.29 -17.68 10.50
N GLY A 72 -0.50 -16.79 11.46
CA GLY A 72 -1.10 -15.46 11.24
C GLY A 72 -2.62 -15.40 11.40
N MET A 73 -3.26 -16.35 12.08
CA MET A 73 -4.67 -16.21 12.43
C MET A 73 -4.84 -15.17 13.55
N ARG A 74 -5.64 -14.13 13.30
CA ARG A 74 -5.82 -12.98 14.20
C ARG A 74 -7.14 -13.05 14.98
N LYS A 75 -7.06 -13.11 16.31
CA LYS A 75 -8.24 -13.21 17.20
C LYS A 75 -9.06 -11.92 17.24
N GLU A 76 -8.43 -10.79 16.91
CA GLU A 76 -9.03 -9.46 16.86
C GLU A 76 -10.15 -9.42 15.80
N LEU A 77 -9.97 -10.18 14.72
CA LEU A 77 -10.96 -10.31 13.65
C LEU A 77 -12.21 -11.09 14.09
N LEU A 78 -12.18 -11.83 15.20
CA LEU A 78 -13.39 -12.49 15.72
C LEU A 78 -14.39 -11.48 16.28
N LYS A 79 -13.91 -10.33 16.76
CA LYS A 79 -14.75 -9.25 17.31
C LYS A 79 -15.38 -8.39 16.21
N SER A 80 -14.68 -8.19 15.08
CA SER A 80 -15.16 -7.38 13.95
C SER A 80 -16.27 -8.03 13.12
N TYR A 81 -16.45 -9.35 13.17
CA TYR A 81 -17.52 -10.07 12.46
C TYR A 81 -18.81 -10.27 13.29
N GLY A 82 -18.98 -9.57 14.43
CA GLY A 82 -20.25 -9.56 15.17
C GLY A 82 -20.66 -10.89 15.79
N LEU A 83 -19.71 -11.77 16.14
CA LEU A 83 -20.00 -13.09 16.73
C LEU A 83 -19.32 -13.22 18.09
N VAL A 84 -19.81 -12.43 19.05
CA VAL A 84 -19.65 -12.72 20.47
C VAL A 84 -21.03 -13.13 20.96
N ASP A 85 -21.26 -14.43 21.14
CA ASP A 85 -22.35 -14.90 22.00
C ASP A 85 -22.06 -14.37 23.40
N VAL A 86 -22.83 -13.36 23.81
CA VAL A 86 -22.83 -12.85 25.18
C VAL A 86 -23.77 -13.74 25.98
N ASP A 87 -23.24 -14.82 26.55
CA ASP A 87 -23.83 -15.41 27.74
C ASP A 87 -23.34 -14.61 28.97
N ARG A 88 -24.29 -13.84 29.52
CA ARG A 88 -24.58 -13.53 30.93
C ARG A 88 -23.49 -13.06 31.91
N GLU A 89 -23.80 -11.89 32.48
CA GLU A 89 -23.78 -11.53 33.93
C GLU A 89 -22.39 -11.37 34.59
N TYR A 90 -22.08 -10.40 35.47
CA TYR A 90 -22.88 -9.49 36.30
C TYR A 90 -21.99 -8.31 36.79
N ASN A 91 -22.67 -7.24 37.24
CA ASN A 91 -22.18 -5.97 37.79
C ASN A 91 -21.18 -6.07 38.96
N THR A 92 -20.27 -5.08 39.05
CA THR A 92 -20.24 -4.15 40.20
C THR A 92 -19.48 -2.87 39.89
N SER A 93 -20.19 -1.76 40.07
CA SER A 93 -19.76 -0.37 40.21
C SER A 93 -18.81 -0.20 41.41
N THR A 94 -17.87 0.76 41.35
CA THR A 94 -17.82 1.96 42.23
C THR A 94 -16.53 2.79 42.04
N ASN A 95 -16.76 4.09 41.86
CA ASN A 95 -16.10 5.26 42.49
C ASN A 95 -14.71 5.77 42.05
N GLU A 96 -14.77 6.95 41.42
CA GLU A 96 -14.09 8.23 41.71
C GLU A 96 -12.68 8.21 42.33
N SER A 97 -11.70 8.80 41.62
CA SER A 97 -11.13 10.13 41.91
C SER A 97 -9.83 10.37 41.11
N SER A 98 -9.74 11.53 40.46
CA SER A 98 -8.49 12.24 40.11
C SER A 98 -8.28 13.35 41.17
N PRO A 99 -7.15 14.09 41.25
CA PRO A 99 -5.98 14.14 40.35
C PRO A 99 -4.61 14.18 41.07
N GLN A 100 -3.50 13.95 40.34
CA GLN A 100 -2.37 14.89 40.25
C GLN A 100 -1.21 14.37 39.37
N SER A 101 -0.59 15.35 38.73
CA SER A 101 0.52 15.38 37.78
C SER A 101 1.81 14.63 38.18
N ALA A 102 2.44 13.96 37.22
CA ALA A 102 3.90 13.83 37.13
C ALA A 102 4.36 13.51 35.70
N GLN A 103 5.16 14.43 35.16
CA GLN A 103 6.26 14.36 34.19
C GLN A 103 6.42 13.13 33.27
N SER A 104 6.62 13.48 32.00
CA SER A 104 7.03 12.69 30.83
C SER A 104 8.39 12.02 30.99
N ASP A 105 8.44 10.69 30.79
CA ASP A 105 9.64 9.95 30.44
C ASP A 105 9.52 9.45 29.00
N ASP A 106 10.05 10.25 28.07
CA ASP A 106 9.99 10.08 26.61
C ASP A 106 11.20 9.30 26.04
N ASN A 107 11.90 8.51 26.85
CA ASN A 107 13.23 7.99 26.48
C ASN A 107 13.28 6.51 26.05
N ASN A 108 12.15 5.80 25.95
CA ASN A 108 12.17 4.38 25.54
C ASN A 108 11.63 4.10 24.12
N CYS A 109 11.17 5.15 23.42
CA CYS A 109 10.72 5.06 22.02
C CYS A 109 11.91 5.09 21.04
N HIS A 110 12.99 5.81 21.40
CA HIS A 110 14.12 6.03 20.50
C HIS A 110 15.05 4.80 20.38
N GLU A 111 15.19 4.00 21.45
CA GLU A 111 16.05 2.80 21.43
C GLU A 111 15.42 1.62 20.64
N ILE A 112 14.08 1.52 20.64
CA ILE A 112 13.36 0.48 19.88
C ILE A 112 13.38 0.81 18.37
N ASP A 113 13.26 2.08 18.00
CA ASP A 113 13.33 2.50 16.59
C ASP A 113 14.74 2.34 16.01
N ILE A 114 15.80 2.58 16.79
CA ILE A 114 17.20 2.33 16.38
C ILE A 114 17.46 0.81 16.24
N LEU A 115 16.91 -0.03 17.11
CA LEU A 115 17.03 -1.49 17.01
C LEU A 115 16.24 -2.08 15.83
N LEU A 116 15.08 -1.49 15.48
CA LEU A 116 14.28 -1.87 14.31
C LEU A 116 14.92 -1.42 12.99
N GLU A 117 15.50 -0.22 12.91
CA GLU A 117 16.24 0.23 11.72
C GLU A 117 17.51 -0.60 11.50
N ASN A 118 18.23 -0.95 12.56
CA ASN A 118 19.41 -1.81 12.44
C ASN A 118 19.05 -3.25 12.00
N THR A 119 17.97 -3.83 12.52
CA THR A 119 17.53 -5.18 12.13
C THR A 119 17.04 -5.25 10.67
N ILE A 120 16.42 -4.18 10.17
CA ILE A 120 15.96 -4.08 8.78
C ILE A 120 17.16 -3.92 7.83
N ASN A 121 18.18 -3.16 8.22
CA ASN A 121 19.39 -2.94 7.40
C ASN A 121 20.31 -4.17 7.37
N THR A 122 20.45 -4.92 8.46
CA THR A 122 21.24 -6.17 8.49
C THR A 122 20.68 -7.24 7.54
N SER A 123 19.35 -7.32 7.38
CA SER A 123 18.72 -8.30 6.47
C SER A 123 18.88 -7.96 4.98
N ALA A 124 19.07 -6.68 4.66
CA ALA A 124 19.28 -6.22 3.28
C ALA A 124 20.72 -6.49 2.82
N GLU A 125 21.71 -6.33 3.70
CA GLU A 125 23.11 -6.67 3.39
C GLU A 125 23.31 -8.18 3.19
N GLU A 126 22.73 -9.03 4.05
CA GLU A 126 22.77 -10.50 3.88
C GLU A 126 22.09 -10.96 2.59
N LEU A 127 21.00 -10.31 2.17
CA LEU A 127 20.33 -10.60 0.90
C LEU A 127 21.17 -10.15 -0.29
N MET A 128 21.87 -9.01 -0.19
CA MET A 128 22.74 -8.48 -1.24
C MET A 128 24.00 -9.32 -1.42
N ASP A 129 24.55 -9.89 -0.35
CA ASP A 129 25.67 -10.84 -0.43
C ASP A 129 25.23 -12.18 -1.04
N GLN A 130 24.04 -12.68 -0.68
CA GLN A 130 23.45 -13.87 -1.34
C GLN A 130 23.17 -13.63 -2.83
N ILE A 131 22.75 -12.43 -3.22
CA ILE A 131 22.57 -12.04 -4.63
C ILE A 131 23.91 -12.00 -5.35
N ARG A 132 24.97 -11.44 -4.74
CA ARG A 132 26.32 -11.37 -5.32
C ARG A 132 26.90 -12.76 -5.57
N ASP A 133 26.67 -13.70 -4.66
CA ASP A 133 27.09 -15.09 -4.81
C ASP A 133 26.34 -15.80 -5.96
N ILE A 134 25.05 -15.49 -6.14
CA ILE A 134 24.24 -15.99 -7.26
C ILE A 134 24.69 -15.36 -8.59
N GLU A 135 24.98 -14.06 -8.61
CA GLU A 135 25.49 -13.34 -9.79
C GLU A 135 26.83 -13.91 -10.24
N ASN A 136 27.78 -14.10 -9.32
CA ASN A 136 29.06 -14.74 -9.61
C ASN A 136 28.90 -16.18 -10.11
N TYR A 137 27.92 -16.93 -9.62
CA TYR A 137 27.60 -18.26 -10.11
C TYR A 137 27.03 -18.25 -11.53
N VAL A 138 26.17 -17.28 -11.86
CA VAL A 138 25.54 -17.13 -13.18
C VAL A 138 26.53 -16.62 -14.22
N THR A 139 27.32 -15.58 -13.92
CA THR A 139 28.33 -15.02 -14.82
C THR A 139 29.41 -16.05 -15.19
N ASN A 140 29.76 -16.94 -14.26
CA ASN A 140 30.76 -17.97 -14.51
C ASN A 140 30.22 -19.23 -15.20
N ASN A 141 28.89 -19.42 -15.30
CA ASN A 141 28.33 -20.69 -15.80
C ASN A 141 27.27 -20.56 -16.91
N ILE A 142 26.65 -19.41 -17.15
CA ILE A 142 25.47 -19.33 -18.04
C ILE A 142 25.42 -17.97 -18.77
N PHE A 143 26.19 -17.81 -19.86
CA PHE A 143 25.70 -17.64 -21.25
C PHE A 143 26.81 -17.11 -22.17
N VAL A 144 27.18 -17.94 -23.15
CA VAL A 144 27.91 -17.57 -24.36
C VAL A 144 26.89 -17.45 -25.50
N ALA A 145 27.12 -16.48 -26.38
CA ALA A 145 26.58 -16.29 -27.74
C ALA A 145 25.18 -15.66 -27.89
N SER A 146 24.86 -14.90 -28.94
CA SER A 146 25.59 -14.11 -29.96
C SER A 146 24.52 -13.39 -30.80
N ASP A 147 24.87 -12.25 -31.39
CA ASP A 147 24.14 -11.42 -32.34
C ASP A 147 23.25 -12.11 -33.40
N LYS A 148 22.15 -11.43 -33.78
CA LYS A 148 21.80 -11.14 -35.20
C LYS A 148 20.66 -10.08 -35.36
N GLN A 149 20.83 -9.26 -36.40
CA GLN A 149 20.12 -8.02 -36.78
C GLN A 149 18.61 -8.11 -37.07
N LEU A 150 17.93 -6.98 -36.87
CA LEU A 150 16.52 -6.67 -37.16
C LEU A 150 16.34 -5.98 -38.54
N PRO A 151 15.33 -6.31 -39.36
CA PRO A 151 14.88 -5.45 -40.46
C PRO A 151 13.75 -4.49 -40.04
N GLN A 152 13.70 -3.31 -40.68
CA GLN A 152 12.78 -2.20 -40.37
C GLN A 152 11.52 -2.11 -41.28
N MET A 153 10.48 -1.50 -40.68
CA MET A 153 9.26 -0.84 -41.23
C MET A 153 8.12 -1.72 -41.79
N PRO A 154 6.84 -1.27 -41.79
CA PRO A 154 6.25 -0.01 -41.32
C PRO A 154 5.10 -0.17 -40.27
N VAL A 155 4.74 0.95 -39.67
CA VAL A 155 3.77 1.19 -38.59
C VAL A 155 2.40 0.55 -38.83
N ILE A 156 2.07 -0.52 -38.10
CA ILE A 156 0.83 -0.71 -37.31
C ILE A 156 1.16 -1.72 -36.19
N PRO A 157 1.05 -1.36 -34.90
CA PRO A 157 0.37 -2.29 -33.99
C PRO A 157 -0.43 -1.55 -32.90
N VAL A 158 -1.72 -1.85 -32.74
CA VAL A 158 -2.15 -2.84 -31.73
C VAL A 158 -1.50 -2.50 -30.37
N PHE A 159 -2.08 -1.54 -29.66
CA PHE A 159 -1.81 -1.16 -28.25
C PHE A 159 -2.01 -2.32 -27.24
N ARG A 160 -2.04 -3.57 -27.70
CA ARG A 160 -2.39 -4.75 -26.91
C ARG A 160 -1.30 -5.83 -26.88
N GLU A 161 -0.27 -5.75 -27.72
CA GLU A 161 0.80 -6.79 -27.77
C GLU A 161 2.18 -6.34 -27.25
N LEU A 162 2.36 -5.08 -26.85
CA LEU A 162 3.67 -4.53 -26.44
C LEU A 162 3.68 -3.93 -25.02
N ILE A 163 3.13 -4.61 -24.03
CA ILE A 163 3.75 -4.53 -22.69
C ILE A 163 4.09 -5.96 -22.30
N ASP A 164 5.15 -6.44 -22.93
CA ASP A 164 5.76 -7.73 -22.62
C ASP A 164 6.37 -7.62 -21.22
N TYR A 165 5.56 -7.90 -20.19
CA TYR A 165 5.98 -7.99 -18.80
C TYR A 165 6.90 -9.21 -18.56
N LYS A 166 7.76 -9.58 -19.51
CA LYS A 166 8.76 -10.65 -19.40
C LYS A 166 9.69 -10.32 -18.23
N GLY A 167 9.30 -10.77 -17.04
CA GLY A 167 9.98 -10.47 -15.78
C GLY A 167 9.05 -10.15 -14.61
N LEU A 168 7.76 -9.85 -14.85
CA LEU A 168 6.76 -9.75 -13.79
C LEU A 168 5.96 -11.05 -13.67
N ASN A 169 5.54 -11.36 -12.44
CA ASN A 169 4.62 -12.47 -12.19
C ASN A 169 3.16 -12.07 -12.47
N GLN A 170 2.27 -13.06 -12.46
CA GLN A 170 0.84 -12.86 -12.77
C GLN A 170 0.16 -11.82 -11.87
N LEU A 171 0.54 -11.72 -10.60
CA LEU A 171 -0.07 -10.79 -9.66
C LEU A 171 0.35 -9.35 -9.98
N GLU A 172 1.63 -9.14 -10.27
CA GLU A 172 2.20 -7.85 -10.70
C GLU A 172 1.57 -7.39 -12.01
N CYS A 173 1.45 -8.28 -13.01
CA CYS A 173 0.77 -7.99 -14.26
C CYS A 173 -0.70 -7.58 -14.05
N ASN A 174 -1.39 -8.22 -13.11
CA ASN A 174 -2.78 -7.87 -12.81
C ASN A 174 -2.88 -6.49 -12.16
N ARG A 175 -1.95 -6.14 -11.26
CA ARG A 175 -1.89 -4.83 -10.62
C ARG A 175 -1.56 -3.73 -11.61
N MET A 176 -0.61 -3.97 -12.51
CA MET A 176 -0.28 -3.01 -13.55
C MET A 176 -1.46 -2.81 -14.50
N ARG A 177 -2.15 -3.88 -14.91
CA ARG A 177 -3.33 -3.78 -15.77
C ARG A 177 -4.45 -2.99 -15.12
N GLU A 178 -4.69 -3.21 -13.83
CA GLU A 178 -5.66 -2.44 -13.05
C GLU A 178 -5.32 -0.95 -13.04
N LEU A 179 -4.05 -0.62 -12.77
CA LEU A 179 -3.54 0.75 -12.80
C LEU A 179 -3.72 1.40 -14.18
N MET A 180 -3.35 0.71 -15.27
CA MET A 180 -3.51 1.23 -16.63
C MET A 180 -4.98 1.41 -17.01
N THR A 181 -5.85 0.50 -16.57
CA THR A 181 -7.31 0.64 -16.81
C THR A 181 -7.87 1.86 -16.08
N ALA A 182 -7.41 2.13 -14.86
CA ALA A 182 -7.78 3.34 -14.11
C ALA A 182 -7.27 4.61 -14.80
N SER A 183 -6.13 4.53 -15.49
CA SER A 183 -5.52 5.63 -16.24
C SER A 183 -6.24 5.97 -17.55
N ASP A 184 -6.98 5.05 -18.16
CA ASP A 184 -7.67 5.30 -19.44
C ASP A 184 -8.69 6.46 -19.36
N VAL A 185 -9.19 6.74 -18.17
CA VAL A 185 -10.12 7.84 -17.88
C VAL A 185 -9.45 9.05 -17.21
N PHE A 186 -8.15 8.96 -16.90
CA PHE A 186 -7.43 9.98 -16.17
C PHE A 186 -6.90 11.05 -17.14
N LYS A 187 -7.54 12.22 -17.13
CA LYS A 187 -7.07 13.37 -17.89
C LYS A 187 -6.03 14.09 -17.05
N ARG A 188 -4.75 13.94 -17.41
CA ARG A 188 -3.67 14.66 -16.73
C ARG A 188 -3.91 16.16 -16.85
N TYR A 189 -3.92 16.79 -15.69
CA TYR A 189 -4.26 18.19 -15.54
C TYR A 189 -3.05 19.07 -15.83
N GLU A 190 -3.14 19.90 -16.87
CA GLU A 190 -2.12 20.90 -17.19
C GLU A 190 -2.43 22.22 -16.47
N LEU A 191 -2.04 22.32 -15.20
CA LEU A 191 -2.07 23.61 -14.52
C LEU A 191 -0.79 24.38 -14.85
N GLY A 192 -0.85 25.19 -15.89
CA GLY A 192 0.28 26.05 -16.26
C GLY A 192 0.80 26.80 -15.03
N LYS A 193 2.09 26.67 -14.73
CA LYS A 193 2.79 27.26 -13.55
C LYS A 193 2.50 28.75 -13.36
N ASN A 194 2.13 29.45 -14.44
CA ASN A 194 1.80 30.87 -14.46
C ASN A 194 0.38 31.17 -13.97
N ILE A 195 -0.58 30.25 -14.15
CA ILE A 195 -1.98 30.42 -13.71
C ILE A 195 -2.07 30.35 -12.18
N VAL A 196 -1.30 29.46 -11.57
CA VAL A 196 -1.22 29.27 -10.10
C VAL A 196 -0.73 30.53 -9.39
N LYS A 197 0.10 31.34 -10.04
CA LYS A 197 0.69 32.56 -9.46
C LYS A 197 -0.11 33.84 -9.75
N SER A 198 -1.24 33.73 -10.46
CA SER A 198 -2.04 34.90 -10.83
C SER A 198 -2.76 35.47 -9.62
N LYS A 199 -2.57 36.76 -9.36
CA LYS A 199 -3.36 37.52 -8.37
C LYS A 199 -4.62 38.15 -8.94
N ASP A 200 -4.84 38.00 -10.24
CA ASP A 200 -6.05 38.48 -10.91
C ASP A 200 -7.25 37.65 -10.46
N LYS A 201 -8.21 38.32 -9.80
CA LYS A 201 -9.43 37.71 -9.27
C LYS A 201 -10.23 36.96 -10.34
N ASP A 202 -10.33 37.50 -11.54
CA ASP A 202 -11.08 36.86 -12.62
C ASP A 202 -10.36 35.61 -13.12
N VAL A 203 -9.03 35.64 -13.22
CA VAL A 203 -8.23 34.45 -13.55
C VAL A 203 -8.38 33.38 -12.47
N VAL A 204 -8.32 33.76 -11.19
CA VAL A 204 -8.46 32.80 -10.09
C VAL A 204 -9.86 32.18 -10.06
N THR A 205 -10.90 33.01 -10.09
CA THR A 205 -12.28 32.55 -9.90
C THR A 205 -12.89 31.90 -11.14
N LYS A 206 -12.60 32.39 -12.35
CA LYS A 206 -13.20 31.90 -13.60
C LYS A 206 -12.36 30.83 -14.29
N LEU A 207 -11.06 30.74 -13.99
CA LEU A 207 -10.16 29.78 -14.65
C LEU A 207 -9.55 28.76 -13.69
N PHE A 208 -8.85 29.22 -12.64
CA PHE A 208 -8.14 28.33 -11.73
C PHE A 208 -9.09 27.42 -10.94
N MET A 209 -10.06 27.99 -10.21
CA MET A 209 -10.97 27.21 -9.35
C MET A 209 -11.78 26.13 -10.10
N PRO A 210 -12.44 26.44 -11.25
CA PRO A 210 -13.19 25.41 -11.99
C PRO A 210 -12.28 24.31 -12.55
N ARG A 211 -11.05 24.67 -12.94
CA ARG A 211 -10.04 23.71 -13.40
C ARG A 211 -9.58 22.81 -12.26
N THR A 212 -9.36 23.35 -11.07
CA THR A 212 -8.99 22.56 -9.89
C THR A 212 -10.09 21.57 -9.52
N GLU A 213 -11.36 21.96 -9.59
CA GLU A 213 -12.47 21.03 -9.39
C GLU A 213 -12.53 19.91 -10.43
N ALA A 214 -12.28 20.24 -11.70
CA ALA A 214 -12.20 19.23 -12.76
C ALA A 214 -11.06 18.24 -12.48
N HIS A 215 -9.89 18.74 -12.07
CA HIS A 215 -8.75 17.91 -11.68
C HIS A 215 -9.05 16.98 -10.50
N ILE A 216 -9.65 17.52 -9.43
CA ILE A 216 -10.08 16.71 -8.28
C ILE A 216 -11.01 15.58 -8.74
N ARG A 217 -11.95 15.86 -9.65
CA ARG A 217 -12.86 14.85 -10.20
C ARG A 217 -12.10 13.78 -11.00
N ASP A 218 -11.10 14.17 -11.77
CA ASP A 218 -10.27 13.23 -12.53
C ASP A 218 -9.44 12.33 -11.58
N VAL A 219 -8.88 12.89 -10.49
CA VAL A 219 -8.20 12.11 -9.43
C VAL A 219 -9.17 11.15 -8.73
N ILE A 220 -10.40 11.57 -8.44
CA ILE A 220 -11.45 10.70 -7.87
C ILE A 220 -11.79 9.56 -8.83
N ASN A 221 -11.92 9.84 -10.13
CA ASN A 221 -12.25 8.82 -11.12
C ASN A 221 -11.12 7.79 -11.28
N PHE A 222 -9.87 8.27 -11.32
CA PHE A 222 -8.69 7.41 -11.31
C PHE A 222 -8.65 6.51 -10.08
N THR A 223 -8.79 7.08 -8.88
CA THR A 223 -8.72 6.32 -7.62
C THR A 223 -9.85 5.28 -7.50
N LYS A 224 -11.05 5.57 -7.98
CA LYS A 224 -12.16 4.59 -8.04
C LYS A 224 -11.88 3.40 -8.96
N GLY A 225 -10.98 3.54 -9.93
CA GLY A 225 -10.49 2.43 -10.75
C GLY A 225 -9.59 1.45 -10.00
N LEU A 226 -9.08 1.84 -8.83
CA LEU A 226 -8.17 1.04 -8.01
C LEU A 226 -8.96 0.34 -6.88
N LYS A 227 -8.99 -1.00 -6.92
CA LYS A 227 -9.63 -1.84 -5.88
C LYS A 227 -9.05 -1.58 -4.51
N ALA A 228 -7.75 -1.33 -4.43
CA ALA A 228 -7.12 -1.01 -3.16
C ALA A 228 -7.70 0.25 -2.53
N PHE A 229 -7.94 1.28 -3.33
CA PHE A 229 -8.56 2.53 -2.86
C PHE A 229 -10.01 2.30 -2.44
N VAL A 230 -10.81 1.61 -3.27
CA VAL A 230 -12.23 1.33 -2.98
C VAL A 230 -12.42 0.55 -1.67
N ASN A 231 -11.42 -0.23 -1.24
CA ASN A 231 -11.46 -0.98 0.01
C ASN A 231 -10.96 -0.20 1.24
N VAL A 232 -10.42 1.01 1.07
CA VAL A 232 -10.08 1.93 2.16
C VAL A 232 -11.37 2.49 2.77
N CYS A 233 -11.39 2.80 4.08
CA CYS A 233 -12.58 3.40 4.70
C CYS A 233 -12.85 4.82 4.15
N PRO A 234 -14.09 5.30 4.17
CA PRO A 234 -14.44 6.59 3.56
C PRO A 234 -13.62 7.78 4.08
N ASP A 235 -13.35 7.83 5.38
CA ASP A 235 -12.56 8.92 5.99
C ASP A 235 -11.11 8.94 5.47
N ASP A 236 -10.49 7.77 5.36
CA ASP A 236 -9.14 7.65 4.80
C ASP A 236 -9.15 7.92 3.29
N GLN A 237 -10.19 7.52 2.54
CA GLN A 237 -10.33 7.86 1.12
C GLN A 237 -10.36 9.39 0.91
N LEU A 238 -11.14 10.10 1.74
CA LEU A 238 -11.24 11.54 1.73
C LEU A 238 -9.88 12.19 2.03
N ALA A 239 -9.20 11.74 3.08
CA ALA A 239 -7.88 12.23 3.45
C ALA A 239 -6.85 12.01 2.33
N LEU A 240 -6.79 10.82 1.73
CA LEU A 240 -5.88 10.51 0.63
C LEU A 240 -6.10 11.49 -0.54
N ILE A 241 -7.35 11.68 -0.98
CA ILE A 241 -7.65 12.62 -2.07
C ILE A 241 -7.29 14.05 -1.68
N LYS A 242 -7.74 14.50 -0.50
CA LYS A 242 -7.55 15.88 0.00
C LYS A 242 -6.07 16.27 0.03
N TYR A 243 -5.20 15.36 0.46
CA TYR A 243 -3.79 15.67 0.63
C TYR A 243 -2.94 15.36 -0.59
N SER A 244 -3.45 14.65 -1.60
CA SER A 244 -2.66 14.25 -2.78
C SER A 244 -3.02 14.99 -4.07
N PHE A 245 -4.24 15.55 -4.22
CA PHE A 245 -4.72 16.02 -5.54
C PHE A 245 -3.81 17.11 -6.14
N MET A 246 -3.31 18.04 -5.33
CA MET A 246 -2.38 19.07 -5.81
C MET A 246 -1.06 18.46 -6.27
N GLU A 247 -0.44 17.60 -5.47
CA GLU A 247 0.81 16.90 -5.81
C GLU A 247 0.66 16.11 -7.12
N VAL A 248 -0.45 15.38 -7.28
CA VAL A 248 -0.79 14.66 -8.52
C VAL A 248 -0.88 15.61 -9.72
N GLY A 249 -1.42 16.81 -9.52
CA GLY A 249 -1.48 17.86 -10.54
C GLY A 249 -0.10 18.33 -11.00
N TYR A 250 0.93 18.22 -10.15
CA TYR A 250 2.30 18.60 -10.50
C TYR A 250 3.12 17.49 -11.18
N VAL A 251 2.57 16.28 -11.32
CA VAL A 251 3.22 15.17 -12.04
C VAL A 251 3.04 15.36 -13.55
N TYR A 252 3.87 16.23 -14.13
CA TYR A 252 3.80 16.60 -15.54
C TYR A 252 4.65 15.70 -16.46
N PRO A 253 4.21 15.48 -17.72
CA PRO A 253 4.99 14.80 -18.76
C PRO A 253 6.37 15.42 -19.06
N GLU A 254 6.56 16.70 -18.70
CA GLU A 254 7.86 17.37 -18.81
C GLU A 254 8.92 16.75 -17.89
N TRP A 255 8.48 16.22 -16.74
CA TRP A 255 9.36 15.62 -15.73
C TRP A 255 9.62 14.13 -15.99
N GLU A 256 8.61 13.41 -16.50
CA GLU A 256 8.74 12.02 -16.94
C GLU A 256 7.82 11.78 -18.15
N ARG A 257 8.34 11.20 -19.22
CA ARG A 257 7.58 10.95 -20.46
C ARG A 257 7.02 9.54 -20.53
N ASP A 258 7.50 8.63 -19.69
CA ASP A 258 6.98 7.28 -19.64
C ASP A 258 5.62 7.26 -18.93
N PRO A 259 4.54 6.89 -19.65
CA PRO A 259 3.19 6.90 -19.08
C PRO A 259 3.05 5.93 -17.90
N ILE A 260 3.72 4.77 -17.92
CA ILE A 260 3.65 3.78 -16.84
C ILE A 260 4.32 4.32 -15.58
N ILE A 261 5.49 4.94 -15.73
CA ILE A 261 6.17 5.59 -14.59
C ILE A 261 5.27 6.69 -14.02
N LEU A 262 4.69 7.53 -14.86
CA LEU A 262 3.78 8.59 -14.43
C LEU A 262 2.58 8.04 -13.62
N GLU A 263 1.95 6.95 -14.07
CA GLU A 263 0.82 6.35 -13.34
C GLU A 263 1.26 5.69 -12.03
N LEU A 264 2.43 5.05 -12.01
CA LEU A 264 2.99 4.49 -10.77
C LEU A 264 3.31 5.58 -9.76
N LEU A 265 3.94 6.68 -10.18
CA LEU A 265 4.19 7.84 -9.31
C LEU A 265 2.89 8.43 -8.78
N THR A 266 1.87 8.53 -9.64
CA THR A 266 0.53 9.03 -9.26
C THR A 266 -0.07 8.16 -8.14
N ALA A 267 -0.02 6.84 -8.27
CA ALA A 267 -0.47 5.92 -7.22
C ALA A 267 0.39 6.02 -5.93
N ILE A 268 1.72 6.15 -6.05
CA ILE A 268 2.62 6.29 -4.88
C ILE A 268 2.33 7.60 -4.11
N ILE A 269 2.03 8.69 -4.83
CA ILE A 269 1.63 9.98 -4.23
C ILE A 269 0.30 9.83 -3.49
N ILE A 270 -0.71 9.23 -4.13
CA ILE A 270 -2.04 9.05 -3.52
C ILE A 270 -1.96 8.20 -2.25
N PHE A 271 -1.29 7.04 -2.30
CA PHE A 271 -1.18 6.13 -1.16
C PHE A 271 -0.09 6.55 -0.17
N ASN A 272 -0.01 7.82 0.23
CA ASN A 272 1.01 8.28 1.16
C ASN A 272 0.58 8.09 2.64
N PRO A 273 1.23 7.21 3.41
CA PRO A 273 0.86 6.94 4.81
C PRO A 273 1.17 8.11 5.74
N LYS A 274 1.89 9.13 5.27
CA LYS A 274 2.21 10.34 6.02
C LYS A 274 1.15 11.44 5.88
N HIS A 275 0.09 11.24 5.09
CA HIS A 275 -1.00 12.23 5.04
C HIS A 275 -1.67 12.38 6.41
N PRO A 276 -2.12 13.60 6.77
CA PRO A 276 -2.90 13.82 7.98
C PRO A 276 -4.22 13.02 7.99
N ASP A 277 -4.83 12.90 9.17
CA ASP A 277 -6.18 12.33 9.37
C ASP A 277 -6.38 10.85 8.96
N LEU A 278 -5.30 10.14 8.62
CA LEU A 278 -5.35 8.72 8.31
C LEU A 278 -5.46 7.84 9.57
N SER A 279 -6.49 6.99 9.58
CA SER A 279 -6.75 5.96 10.58
C SER A 279 -5.96 4.67 10.31
N HIS A 280 -5.83 4.24 9.04
CA HIS A 280 -5.23 2.95 8.67
C HIS A 280 -3.87 3.09 7.96
N ARG A 281 -2.95 3.86 8.54
CA ARG A 281 -1.61 4.16 7.96
C ARG A 281 -0.82 2.93 7.53
N ALA A 282 -0.88 1.84 8.30
CA ALA A 282 -0.14 0.62 7.98
C ALA A 282 -0.63 -0.06 6.69
N SER A 283 -1.95 -0.10 6.47
CA SER A 283 -2.54 -0.64 5.24
C SER A 283 -2.18 0.22 4.03
N ILE A 284 -2.21 1.54 4.20
CA ILE A 284 -1.85 2.51 3.15
C ILE A 284 -0.36 2.40 2.81
N LYS A 285 0.51 2.28 3.82
CA LYS A 285 1.96 2.05 3.63
C LYS A 285 2.23 0.78 2.84
N LEU A 286 1.54 -0.32 3.17
CA LEU A 286 1.68 -1.57 2.44
C LEU A 286 1.27 -1.41 0.97
N GLU A 287 0.18 -0.70 0.71
CA GLU A 287 -0.27 -0.43 -0.65
C GLU A 287 0.71 0.45 -1.42
N GLN A 288 1.25 1.50 -0.78
CA GLN A 288 2.30 2.34 -1.35
C GLN A 288 3.54 1.53 -1.75
N GLN A 289 3.98 0.63 -0.87
CA GLN A 289 5.14 -0.22 -1.09
C GLN A 289 4.96 -1.15 -2.29
N ILE A 290 3.72 -1.59 -2.58
CA ILE A 290 3.43 -2.38 -3.79
C ILE A 290 3.70 -1.55 -5.04
N TYR A 291 3.26 -0.29 -5.10
CA TYR A 291 3.49 0.55 -6.27
C TYR A 291 4.97 0.96 -6.42
N ILE A 292 5.68 1.21 -5.32
CA ILE A 292 7.15 1.43 -5.33
C ILE A 292 7.87 0.19 -5.87
N TYR A 293 7.46 -1.00 -5.43
CA TYR A 293 8.01 -2.26 -5.91
C TYR A 293 7.77 -2.45 -7.41
N LEU A 294 6.55 -2.17 -7.90
CA LEU A 294 6.22 -2.25 -9.32
C LEU A 294 7.04 -1.24 -10.15
N LEU A 295 7.25 -0.03 -9.64
CA LEU A 295 8.13 0.96 -10.27
C LEU A 295 9.57 0.46 -10.36
N ARG A 296 10.12 -0.05 -9.26
CA ARG A 296 11.47 -0.63 -9.25
C ARG A 296 11.61 -1.74 -10.27
N LYS A 297 10.65 -2.67 -10.32
CA LYS A 297 10.64 -3.77 -11.29
C LYS A 297 10.54 -3.28 -12.73
N TYR A 298 9.67 -2.31 -12.99
CA TYR A 298 9.54 -1.72 -14.32
C TYR A 298 10.84 -1.04 -14.76
N LEU A 299 11.50 -0.29 -13.86
CA LEU A 299 12.79 0.34 -14.14
C LEU A 299 13.90 -0.70 -14.39
N GLN A 300 13.92 -1.80 -13.64
CA GLN A 300 14.87 -2.91 -13.86
C GLN A 300 14.74 -3.53 -15.26
N LEU A 301 13.53 -3.58 -15.81
CA LEU A 301 13.29 -4.09 -17.16
C LEU A 301 13.63 -3.07 -18.26
N LYS A 302 13.57 -1.78 -17.93
CA LYS A 302 13.72 -0.69 -18.90
C LYS A 302 15.15 -0.15 -18.99
N CYS A 303 15.87 -0.10 -17.87
CA CYS A 303 17.23 0.40 -17.79
C CYS A 303 18.24 -0.66 -18.25
N ARG A 304 19.43 -0.22 -18.65
CA ARG A 304 20.47 -1.12 -19.19
C ARG A 304 21.23 -1.87 -18.11
N SER A 305 21.15 -1.39 -16.86
CA SER A 305 21.82 -1.97 -15.71
C SER A 305 21.01 -1.77 -14.44
N GLN A 306 21.29 -2.61 -13.44
CA GLN A 306 20.74 -2.46 -12.09
C GLN A 306 21.10 -1.10 -11.50
N PHE A 307 22.36 -0.67 -11.63
CA PHE A 307 22.80 0.64 -11.14
C PHE A 307 21.98 1.80 -11.73
N GLU A 308 21.78 1.79 -13.06
CA GLU A 308 20.96 2.81 -13.73
C GLU A 308 19.49 2.78 -13.23
N SER A 309 18.93 1.59 -13.03
CA SER A 309 17.56 1.45 -12.52
C SER A 309 17.40 1.99 -11.10
N GLU A 310 18.37 1.73 -10.21
CA GLU A 310 18.34 2.23 -8.83
C GLU A 310 18.58 3.74 -8.77
N LEU A 311 19.52 4.25 -9.57
CA LEU A 311 19.75 5.70 -9.67
C LEU A 311 18.51 6.43 -10.21
N ARG A 312 17.82 5.84 -11.20
CA ARG A 312 16.57 6.39 -11.73
C ARG A 312 15.47 6.36 -10.69
N LEU A 313 15.32 5.25 -9.95
CA LEU A 313 14.36 5.14 -8.86
C LEU A 313 14.62 6.22 -7.80
N GLN A 314 15.86 6.37 -7.35
CA GLN A 314 16.23 7.38 -6.36
C GLN A 314 15.92 8.80 -6.84
N THR A 315 16.24 9.10 -8.11
CA THR A 315 15.95 10.40 -8.72
C THR A 315 14.44 10.70 -8.69
N LEU A 316 13.61 9.72 -9.07
CA LEU A 316 12.16 9.85 -9.06
C LEU A 316 11.62 10.06 -7.63
N MET A 317 12.09 9.28 -6.66
CA MET A 317 11.68 9.39 -5.26
C MET A 317 12.09 10.72 -4.62
N ASN A 318 13.29 11.24 -4.96
CA ASN A 318 13.74 12.55 -4.48
C ASN A 318 12.87 13.67 -5.02
N SER A 319 12.60 13.67 -6.32
CA SER A 319 11.73 14.67 -6.92
C SER A 319 10.27 14.58 -6.44
N MET A 320 9.78 13.39 -6.06
CA MET A 320 8.49 13.30 -5.35
C MET A 320 8.51 14.04 -4.00
N THR A 321 9.66 14.06 -3.33
CA THR A 321 9.84 14.84 -2.09
C THR A 321 9.81 16.34 -2.39
N ASP A 322 10.43 16.76 -3.49
CA ASP A 322 10.35 18.16 -3.96
C ASP A 322 8.92 18.56 -4.34
N LEU A 323 8.17 17.66 -4.98
CA LEU A 323 6.75 17.86 -5.29
C LEU A 323 5.90 18.00 -4.03
N LYS A 324 6.19 17.21 -3.00
CA LYS A 324 5.53 17.33 -1.70
C LYS A 324 5.81 18.69 -1.08
N ILE A 325 7.07 19.15 -1.10
CA ILE A 325 7.43 20.49 -0.60
C ILE A 325 6.68 21.58 -1.39
N ALA A 326 6.63 21.48 -2.72
CA ALA A 326 5.89 22.42 -3.55
C ALA A 326 4.36 22.38 -3.29
N GLY A 327 3.80 21.19 -3.07
CA GLY A 327 2.40 20.99 -2.74
C GLY A 327 2.03 21.53 -1.36
N ASP A 328 2.90 21.36 -0.37
CA ASP A 328 2.72 21.89 0.99
C ASP A 328 2.84 23.42 0.99
N LEU A 329 3.81 24.01 0.27
CA LEU A 329 3.92 25.46 0.08
C LEU A 329 2.67 26.04 -0.62
N HIS A 330 2.19 25.38 -1.69
CA HIS A 330 0.97 25.80 -2.35
C HIS A 330 -0.27 25.65 -1.48
N ARG A 331 -0.33 24.65 -0.59
CA ARG A 331 -1.42 24.50 0.37
C ARG A 331 -1.39 25.62 1.43
N GLU A 332 -0.20 26.00 1.89
CA GLU A 332 -0.05 27.15 2.79
C GLU A 332 -0.44 28.47 2.10
N ASP A 333 -0.08 28.66 0.82
CA ASP A 333 -0.54 29.78 0.02
C ASP A 333 -2.05 29.71 -0.25
N GLU A 334 -2.64 28.52 -0.49
CA GLU A 334 -4.09 28.31 -0.61
C GLU A 334 -4.84 28.68 0.66
N ILE A 335 -4.35 28.21 1.80
CA ILE A 335 -4.93 28.53 3.10
C ILE A 335 -4.80 30.03 3.37
N ASN A 336 -3.65 30.65 3.13
CA ASN A 336 -3.40 32.04 3.52
C ASN A 336 -3.92 33.08 2.50
N GLU A 337 -3.78 32.86 1.20
CA GLU A 337 -4.12 33.82 0.12
C GLU A 337 -5.52 33.56 -0.48
N TYR A 338 -6.05 32.33 -0.40
CA TYR A 338 -7.35 31.97 -0.99
C TYR A 338 -8.50 31.84 0.00
N HIS A 339 -8.29 32.18 1.27
CA HIS A 339 -9.37 32.44 2.23
C HIS A 339 -10.44 33.40 1.67
N ASN A 340 -10.03 34.40 0.87
CA ASN A 340 -10.91 35.37 0.21
C ASN A 340 -11.72 34.79 -0.96
N TYR A 341 -11.34 33.62 -1.47
CA TYR A 341 -11.99 32.96 -2.61
C TYR A 341 -12.92 31.81 -2.21
N LYS A 342 -13.03 31.47 -0.92
CA LYS A 342 -13.99 30.48 -0.39
C LYS A 342 -15.42 30.62 -0.94
N PRO A 343 -15.99 31.83 -1.12
CA PRO A 343 -17.33 31.97 -1.71
C PRO A 343 -17.45 31.41 -3.14
N TYR A 344 -16.34 31.37 -3.89
CA TYR A 344 -16.26 30.89 -5.26
C TYR A 344 -15.86 29.42 -5.38
N TYR A 345 -15.57 28.75 -4.25
CA TYR A 345 -15.32 27.32 -4.27
C TYR A 345 -16.59 26.59 -4.71
N GLY A 346 -16.43 25.68 -5.66
CA GLY A 346 -17.50 24.76 -6.00
C GLY A 346 -17.69 23.71 -4.90
N PRO A 347 -18.67 22.80 -5.10
CA PRO A 347 -19.08 21.85 -4.07
C PRO A 347 -17.96 20.91 -3.60
N LEU A 348 -17.08 20.46 -4.51
CA LEU A 348 -16.04 19.48 -4.17
C LEU A 348 -14.94 20.12 -3.33
N LEU A 349 -14.51 21.33 -3.69
CA LEU A 349 -13.52 22.07 -2.91
C LEU A 349 -14.07 22.41 -1.52
N LYS A 350 -15.35 22.78 -1.42
CA LYS A 350 -16.00 23.02 -0.10
C LYS A 350 -16.00 21.76 0.76
N GLU A 351 -16.36 20.62 0.20
CA GLU A 351 -16.36 19.34 0.91
C GLU A 351 -14.95 18.96 1.39
N LEU A 352 -13.93 19.05 0.54
CA LEU A 352 -12.55 18.72 0.91
C LEU A 352 -11.98 19.64 2.01
N TYR A 353 -12.36 20.92 1.99
CA TYR A 353 -11.92 21.91 2.97
C TYR A 353 -12.86 22.07 4.17
N GLY A 354 -13.97 21.33 4.23
CA GLY A 354 -14.95 21.39 5.32
C GLY A 354 -15.62 22.76 5.47
N LEU A 355 -16.02 23.37 4.35
CA LEU A 355 -16.58 24.74 4.27
C LEU A 355 -18.08 24.81 4.00
#